data_AF-A0A0B1TJJ0-F1
#
_entry.id   AF-A0A0B1TJJ0-F1
#
_cell.length_a   1.000
_cell.length_b   1.000
_cell.length_c   1.000
_cell.angle_alpha   90.00
_cell.angle_beta   90.00
_cell.angle_gamma   90.00
#
_symmetry.space_group_name_H-M   'P 1'
#
loop_
_entity.id
_entity.type
_entity.pdbx_description
1 polymer ?
#
loop_
_entity_poly.entity_id
_entity_poly.type
_entity_poly.pdbx_seq_one_letter_code
_entity_poly.pdbx_strand_id
1 'polypeptide(L)'
;MNFYQEGESTHFGMPLEQNNIARTWYECKEASEYERRKAEVLTYNSANRYRKRGIYMIPTRFAVGFHAKHLCQMNLRVVPSS
;
A
#
# COMPACT_ATOMS: atom_id res chain seq x y z
N MET A 1 1.78 -12.74 -8.87
CA MET A 1 1.26 -11.61 -8.07
C MET A 1 -0.03 -11.17 -8.73
N ASN A 2 -1.11 -10.93 -7.98
CA ASN A 2 -2.42 -10.59 -8.56
C ASN A 2 -2.71 -9.09 -8.39
N PHE A 3 -1.76 -8.23 -8.74
CA PHE A 3 -1.95 -6.79 -8.71
C PHE A 3 -2.64 -6.32 -9.97
N TYR A 4 -3.45 -5.28 -9.83
CA TYR A 4 -3.94 -4.54 -10.99
C TYR A 4 -2.77 -4.00 -11.81
N GLN A 5 -2.93 -3.98 -13.12
CA GLN A 5 -2.04 -3.32 -14.07
C GLN A 5 -2.46 -1.86 -14.30
N GLU A 6 -1.60 -1.10 -14.96
CA GLU A 6 -1.93 0.27 -15.38
C GLU A 6 -3.09 0.25 -16.39
N GLY A 7 -4.06 1.15 -16.23
CA GLY A 7 -5.22 1.25 -17.13
C GLY A 7 -6.33 0.22 -16.88
N GLU A 8 -6.14 -0.77 -16.01
CA GLU A 8 -7.22 -1.68 -15.63
C GLU A 8 -8.32 -0.95 -14.86
N SER A 9 -9.56 -1.41 -15.03
CA SER A 9 -10.70 -0.85 -14.31
C SER A 9 -10.91 -1.55 -12.97
N THR A 10 -11.17 -0.76 -11.94
CA THR A 10 -11.70 -1.28 -10.67
C THR A 10 -13.07 -1.92 -10.87
N HIS A 11 -13.53 -2.68 -9.87
CA HIS A 11 -14.89 -3.24 -9.87
C HIS A 11 -16.01 -2.18 -10.03
N PHE A 12 -15.71 -0.90 -9.76
CA PHE A 12 -16.62 0.23 -9.95
C PHE A 12 -16.50 0.90 -11.32
N GLY A 13 -15.74 0.34 -12.27
CA GLY A 13 -15.54 0.90 -13.60
C GLY A 13 -14.59 2.10 -13.66
N MET A 14 -13.92 2.44 -12.56
CA MET A 14 -12.93 3.53 -12.56
C MET A 14 -11.58 3.00 -13.07
N PRO A 15 -10.99 3.59 -14.13
CA PRO A 15 -9.67 3.21 -14.63
C PRO A 15 -8.59 3.57 -13.61
N LEU A 16 -7.55 2.75 -13.55
CA LEU A 16 -6.40 2.95 -12.68
C LEU A 16 -5.31 3.71 -13.41
N GLU A 17 -5.20 5.00 -13.08
CA GLU A 17 -4.12 5.87 -13.51
C GLU A 17 -3.04 5.94 -12.42
N GLN A 18 -1.77 5.96 -12.83
CA GLN A 18 -0.59 6.09 -11.97
C GLN A 18 -0.52 5.01 -10.88
N ASN A 19 -0.69 3.75 -11.28
CA ASN A 19 -0.72 2.62 -10.37
C ASN A 19 0.68 2.26 -9.83
N ASN A 20 1.02 2.83 -8.67
CA ASN A 20 2.32 2.64 -8.03
C ASN A 20 2.43 1.36 -7.17
N ILE A 21 1.45 0.44 -7.21
CA ILE A 21 1.39 -0.71 -6.29
C ILE A 21 2.58 -1.66 -6.47
N ALA A 22 2.98 -1.92 -7.72
CA ALA A 22 4.11 -2.80 -8.01
C ALA A 22 5.43 -2.20 -7.52
N ARG A 23 5.65 -0.90 -7.80
CA ARG A 23 6.86 -0.19 -7.37
C ARG A 23 7.00 -0.19 -5.86
N THR A 24 5.97 0.30 -5.15
CA THR A 24 5.97 0.38 -3.68
C THR A 24 6.09 -0.99 -3.03
N TRP A 25 5.53 -2.04 -3.64
CA TRP A 25 5.72 -3.41 -3.18
C TRP A 25 7.19 -3.84 -3.21
N TYR A 26 7.91 -3.60 -4.32
CA TYR A 26 9.32 -3.97 -4.45
C TYR A 26 10.23 -3.10 -3.57
N GLU A 27 10.00 -1.79 -3.52
CA GLU A 27 10.75 -0.88 -2.65
C GLU A 27 10.60 -1.27 -1.17
N CYS A 28 9.37 -1.56 -0.72
CA CYS A 28 9.11 -2.01 0.64
C CYS A 28 9.76 -3.38 0.93
N LYS A 29 9.72 -4.29 -0.05
CA LYS A 29 10.35 -5.61 0.06
C LYS A 29 11.86 -5.52 0.27
N GLU A 30 12.51 -4.64 -0.48
CA GLU A 30 13.95 -4.38 -0.40
C GLU A 30 14.31 -3.67 0.91
N ALA A 31 13.66 -2.54 1.20
CA ALA A 31 13.93 -1.74 2.39
C ALA A 31 13.69 -2.49 3.71
N SER A 32 12.74 -3.43 3.73
CA SER A 32 12.45 -4.26 4.92
C SER A 32 13.30 -5.53 5.02
N GLU A 33 14.19 -5.78 4.06
CA GLU A 33 14.99 -7.01 3.93
C GLU A 33 14.13 -8.28 4.01
N TYR A 34 12.98 -8.25 3.34
CA TYR A 34 11.91 -9.23 3.57
C TYR A 34 12.38 -10.68 3.37
N GLU A 35 13.14 -10.96 2.30
CA GLU A 35 13.62 -12.32 2.01
C GLU A 35 14.63 -12.82 3.06
N ARG A 36 15.53 -11.93 3.52
CA ARG A 36 16.49 -12.25 4.58
C ARG A 36 15.76 -12.62 5.87
N ARG A 37 14.81 -11.78 6.30
CA ARG A 37 14.01 -12.01 7.51
C ARG A 37 13.10 -13.22 7.39
N LYS A 38 12.57 -13.50 6.20
CA LYS A 38 11.79 -14.70 5.92
C LYS A 38 12.63 -15.97 6.13
N ALA A 39 13.87 -15.99 5.65
CA ALA A 39 14.79 -17.09 5.91
C ALA A 39 15.09 -17.25 7.40
N GLU A 40 15.33 -16.15 8.13
CA GLU A 40 15.53 -16.18 9.59
C GLU A 40 14.31 -16.73 10.35
N VAL A 41 13.09 -16.36 9.93
CA VAL A 41 11.85 -16.89 10.49
C VAL A 41 11.77 -18.40 10.28
N LEU A 42 12.13 -18.90 9.10
CA LEU A 42 12.15 -20.35 8.81
C LEU A 42 13.18 -21.08 9.70
N THR A 43 14.39 -20.55 9.81
CA THR A 43 15.45 -21.12 10.67
C THR A 43 15.05 -21.10 12.15
N TYR A 44 14.45 -20.01 12.62
CA TYR A 44 13.94 -19.94 13.99
C TYR A 44 12.84 -20.99 14.22
N ASN A 45 11.92 -21.11 13.26
CA ASN A 45 10.81 -22.04 13.36
C ASN A 45 11.24 -23.51 13.30
N SER A 46 12.32 -23.85 12.60
CA SER A 46 12.85 -25.23 12.59
C SER A 46 13.53 -25.59 13.92
N ALA A 47 14.23 -24.64 14.55
CA ALA A 47 14.91 -24.85 15.83
C ALA A 47 13.98 -24.82 17.06
N ASN A 48 12.77 -24.25 16.95
CA ASN A 48 11.88 -24.05 18.10
C ASN A 48 10.58 -24.86 17.94
N ARG A 49 10.38 -25.89 18.78
CA ARG A 49 9.18 -26.76 18.74
C ARG A 49 7.90 -26.03 19.16
N TYR A 50 7.96 -25.25 20.25
CA TYR A 50 6.78 -24.69 20.92
C TYR A 50 6.54 -23.19 20.67
N ARG A 51 7.48 -22.49 20.03
CA ARG A 51 7.35 -21.06 19.71
C ARG A 51 7.70 -20.82 18.26
N LYS A 52 6.84 -20.10 17.54
CA LYS A 52 7.02 -19.78 16.12
C LYS A 52 7.00 -18.26 15.90
N ARG A 53 7.65 -17.81 14.83
CA ARG A 53 7.62 -16.45 14.30
C ARG A 53 6.90 -16.46 12.95
N GLY A 54 6.29 -15.34 12.60
CA GLY A 54 5.66 -15.11 11.31
C GLY A 54 6.04 -13.74 10.76
N ILE A 55 6.03 -13.62 9.44
CA ILE A 55 6.23 -12.36 8.71
C ILE A 55 5.30 -12.35 7.50
N TYR A 56 4.70 -11.21 7.21
CA TYR A 56 3.82 -11.00 6.07
C TYR A 56 3.91 -9.55 5.60
N MET A 57 3.57 -9.32 4.34
CA MET A 57 3.47 -7.99 3.72
C MET A 57 2.15 -7.92 2.96
N ILE A 58 1.38 -6.86 3.17
CA ILE A 58 0.05 -6.69 2.58
C ILE A 58 0.05 -5.40 1.75
N PRO A 59 -0.26 -5.47 0.44
CA PRO A 59 -0.46 -4.28 -0.37
C PRO A 59 -1.80 -3.65 -0.02
N THR A 60 -1.85 -2.31 0.05
CA THR A 60 -3.09 -1.56 0.22
C THR A 60 -3.17 -0.44 -0.80
N ARG A 61 -4.39 -0.18 -1.29
CA ARG A 61 -4.71 0.98 -2.13
C ARG A 61 -5.89 1.68 -1.49
N PHE A 62 -5.79 2.98 -1.31
CA PHE A 62 -6.85 3.80 -0.75
C PHE A 62 -7.23 4.89 -1.75
N ALA A 63 -8.51 4.93 -2.14
CA ALA A 63 -9.04 6.00 -2.97
C ALA A 63 -9.20 7.26 -2.11
N VAL A 64 -8.61 8.37 -2.54
CA VAL A 64 -8.71 9.66 -1.84
C VAL A 64 -9.84 10.48 -2.47
N GLY A 65 -10.84 10.81 -1.66
CA GLY A 65 -11.96 11.64 -2.09
C GLY A 65 -13.21 11.37 -1.26
N PHE A 66 -14.16 12.30 -1.28
CA PHE A 66 -15.47 12.07 -0.70
C PHE A 66 -16.39 11.43 -1.74
N HIS A 67 -17.26 10.52 -1.28
CA HIS A 67 -18.31 9.97 -2.12
C HIS A 67 -19.26 11.08 -2.61
N ALA A 68 -19.59 12.03 -1.73
CA ALA A 68 -20.40 13.19 -2.08
C ALA A 68 -19.53 14.34 -2.61
N LYS A 69 -19.67 14.65 -3.91
CA LYS A 69 -18.86 15.69 -4.60
C LYS A 69 -18.94 17.07 -3.95
N HIS A 70 -20.07 17.43 -3.34
CA HIS A 70 -20.24 18.74 -2.70
C HIS A 70 -19.37 18.93 -1.45
N LEU A 71 -18.83 17.85 -0.88
CA LEU A 71 -17.88 17.92 0.24
C LEU A 71 -16.45 18.25 -0.23
N CYS A 72 -16.14 18.08 -1.52
CA CYS A 72 -14.84 18.41 -2.10
C CYS A 72 -14.75 19.90 -2.48
N GLN A 73 -15.14 20.80 -1.59
CA GLN A 73 -15.15 22.25 -1.81
C GLN A 73 -14.41 22.96 -0.67
N MET A 74 -13.64 24.00 -0.98
CA MET A 74 -12.89 24.79 -0.01
C MET A 74 -13.00 26.28 -0.34
N ASN A 75 -13.06 27.13 0.68
CA ASN A 75 -13.06 28.59 0.53
C ASN A 75 -11.75 29.15 1.11
N LEU A 76 -11.11 30.06 0.40
CA LEU A 76 -9.93 30.80 0.86
C LEU A 76 -10.30 32.26 1.10
N ARG A 77 -9.98 32.78 2.29
CA ARG A 77 -10.08 34.22 2.59
C ARG A 77 -8.69 34.81 2.70
N VAL A 78 -8.35 35.73 1.82
CA VAL A 78 -7.11 36.51 1.89
C VAL A 78 -7.40 37.82 2.61
N VAL A 79 -6.61 38.13 3.64
CA VAL A 79 -6.67 39.42 4.35
C VAL A 79 -5.40 40.20 4.00
N PRO A 80 -5.51 41.44 3.49
CA PRO A 80 -4.33 42.24 3.19
C PRO A 80 -3.59 42.65 4.47
N SER A 81 -2.26 42.61 4.43
CA SER A 81 -1.38 43.17 5.46
C SER A 81 -1.31 44.69 5.33
N SER A 82 -1.63 45.38 6.43
CA SER A 82 -1.64 46.85 6.58
C SER A 82 -0.27 47.49 6.40
#